data_AF-A0A2T3FZR4-F1
#
_entry.id   AF-A0A2T3FZR4-F1
#
_cell.length_a   1.000
_cell.length_b   1.000
_cell.length_c   1.000
_cell.angle_alpha   90.00
_cell.angle_beta   90.00
_cell.angle_gamma   90.00
#
_symmetry.space_group_name_H-M   'P 1'
#
loop_
_entity.id
_entity.type
_entity.pdbx_description
1 polymer ?
#
loop_
_entity_poly.entity_id
_entity_poly.type
_entity_poly.pdbx_seq_one_letter_code
_entity_poly.pdbx_strand_id
1 'polypeptide(L)'
;MMKLLKKYGLELKYKKCDLFRFLEGQKEVFVEDGFPFKMTNEEEMFKYEVVLNSIFNKNKIEEEYKRFAYETQDAIQYLNYEEKQKMFNSILSDVLKELKLMKHEDQIIMIPHLEPFINEKYLKNYMLMTLKQHKLYVKEYPRDIEQPYQLYGLIVLRSAFSSLKGIAEDENYEYYYYDELKKIYLFDKETYHMVDCFPIVDKYFQGNINLEDVREVMTYYHQPQQFIEQLHELNYISDKIHKKIIKKLK
;
A
#
# COMPACT_ATOMS: atom_id res chain seq x y z
N MET A 1 15.87 -8.81 21.67
CA MET A 1 14.84 -9.67 21.05
C MET A 1 14.97 -9.79 19.53
N MET A 2 14.82 -8.70 18.76
CA MET A 2 14.71 -8.76 17.29
C MET A 2 15.86 -9.48 16.58
N LYS A 3 17.11 -9.26 17.00
CA LYS A 3 18.28 -9.99 16.48
C LYS A 3 18.15 -11.51 16.63
N LEU A 4 17.49 -11.98 17.68
CA LEU A 4 17.24 -13.41 17.92
C LEU A 4 16.11 -13.93 17.02
N LEU A 5 15.03 -13.16 16.85
CA LEU A 5 13.94 -13.51 15.93
C LEU A 5 14.44 -13.58 14.49
N LYS A 6 15.24 -12.62 14.03
CA LYS A 6 15.90 -12.68 12.71
C LYS A 6 16.80 -13.91 12.54
N LYS A 7 17.48 -14.32 13.62
CA LYS A 7 18.42 -15.45 13.59
C LYS A 7 17.74 -16.82 13.58
N TYR A 8 16.62 -16.95 14.28
CA TYR A 8 15.96 -18.23 14.50
C TYR A 8 14.60 -18.37 13.82
N GLY A 9 14.04 -17.25 13.38
CA GLY A 9 12.78 -17.18 12.66
C GLY A 9 12.88 -17.71 11.23
N LEU A 10 11.71 -17.84 10.61
CA LEU A 10 11.58 -18.23 9.23
C LEU A 10 12.07 -17.09 8.32
N GLU A 11 13.04 -17.39 7.45
CA GLU A 11 13.54 -16.43 6.47
C GLU A 11 13.00 -16.78 5.08
N LEU A 12 11.91 -16.12 4.69
CA LEU A 12 11.36 -16.19 3.34
C LEU A 12 11.98 -15.11 2.45
N LYS A 13 12.27 -15.46 1.20
CA LYS A 13 12.83 -14.53 0.21
C LYS A 13 11.71 -13.76 -0.46
N TYR A 14 11.68 -12.44 -0.30
CA TYR A 14 10.68 -11.58 -0.96
C TYR A 14 10.64 -11.75 -2.48
N LYS A 15 11.78 -12.02 -3.14
CA LYS A 15 11.84 -12.32 -4.58
C LYS A 15 11.05 -13.55 -5.03
N LYS A 16 10.51 -14.33 -4.08
CA LYS A 16 9.68 -15.51 -4.36
C LYS A 16 8.21 -15.31 -3.98
N CYS A 17 7.85 -14.20 -3.33
CA CYS A 17 6.47 -13.91 -2.99
C CYS A 17 5.69 -13.52 -4.25
N ASP A 18 4.37 -13.68 -4.21
CA ASP A 18 3.51 -13.44 -5.35
C ASP A 18 3.40 -11.96 -5.65
N LEU A 19 3.43 -11.08 -4.64
CA LEU A 19 3.50 -9.64 -4.84
C LEU A 19 4.74 -9.23 -5.66
N PHE A 20 5.92 -9.74 -5.34
CA PHE A 20 7.15 -9.44 -6.09
C PHE A 20 7.01 -9.86 -7.55
N ARG A 21 6.53 -11.08 -7.80
CA ARG A 21 6.32 -11.60 -9.18
C ARG A 21 5.29 -10.79 -9.94
N PHE A 22 4.22 -10.39 -9.26
CA PHE A 22 3.17 -9.56 -9.83
C PHE A 22 3.74 -8.20 -10.26
N LEU A 23 4.47 -7.52 -9.38
CA LEU A 23 5.09 -6.23 -9.69
C LEU A 23 6.11 -6.31 -10.82
N GLU A 24 6.98 -7.32 -10.82
CA GLU A 24 7.91 -7.59 -11.93
C GLU A 24 7.18 -7.81 -13.26
N GLY A 25 6.05 -8.53 -13.24
CA GLY A 25 5.19 -8.73 -14.40
C GLY A 25 4.50 -7.46 -14.92
N GLN A 26 4.46 -6.39 -14.12
CA GLN A 26 3.88 -5.09 -14.49
C GLN A 26 4.94 -4.02 -14.79
N LYS A 27 6.20 -4.41 -14.98
CA LYS A 27 7.31 -3.48 -15.26
C LYS A 27 7.01 -2.48 -16.37
N GLU A 28 6.40 -2.92 -17.46
CA GLU A 28 6.08 -2.07 -18.61
C GLU A 28 5.09 -0.96 -18.22
N VAL A 29 4.09 -1.27 -17.38
CA VAL A 29 3.11 -0.29 -16.89
C VAL A 29 3.78 0.85 -16.13
N PHE A 30 4.77 0.56 -15.28
CA PHE A 30 5.52 1.62 -14.58
C PHE A 30 6.31 2.49 -15.55
N VAL A 31 7.01 1.87 -16.50
CA VAL A 31 7.86 2.59 -17.47
C VAL A 31 7.02 3.46 -18.40
N GLU A 32 5.88 2.96 -18.88
CA GLU A 32 4.92 3.72 -19.69
C GLU A 32 4.36 4.92 -18.93
N ASP A 33 4.15 4.78 -17.61
CA ASP A 33 3.67 5.86 -16.76
C ASP A 33 4.77 6.82 -16.27
N GLY A 34 6.02 6.54 -16.65
CA GLY A 34 7.20 7.37 -16.36
C GLY A 34 7.89 7.07 -15.04
N PHE A 35 7.51 6.00 -14.31
CA PHE A 35 8.20 5.57 -13.10
C PHE A 35 9.42 4.71 -13.46
N PRO A 36 10.63 5.03 -12.96
CA PRO A 36 11.74 4.11 -13.06
C PRO A 36 11.42 2.84 -12.25
N PHE A 37 11.55 1.68 -12.87
CA PHE A 37 11.27 0.41 -12.20
C PHE A 37 12.57 -0.31 -11.83
N LYS A 38 12.86 -0.35 -10.53
CA LYS A 38 13.97 -1.08 -9.92
C LYS A 38 13.62 -1.42 -8.48
N MET A 39 13.31 -2.67 -8.22
CA MET A 39 12.99 -3.18 -6.88
C MET A 39 14.19 -3.96 -6.31
N THR A 40 14.82 -3.40 -5.27
CA THR A 40 16.05 -3.89 -4.65
C THR A 40 15.83 -4.45 -3.25
N ASN A 41 14.77 -4.05 -2.56
CA ASN A 41 14.46 -4.43 -1.19
C ASN A 41 12.95 -4.57 -0.94
N GLU A 42 12.58 -5.02 0.26
CA GLU A 42 11.18 -5.25 0.68
C GLU A 42 10.39 -3.95 0.84
N GLU A 43 11.03 -2.85 1.26
CA GLU A 43 10.37 -1.54 1.36
C GLU A 43 9.94 -1.04 -0.01
N GLU A 44 10.86 -1.02 -0.98
CA GLU A 44 10.57 -0.63 -2.36
C GLU A 44 9.44 -1.47 -2.97
N MET A 45 9.38 -2.77 -2.66
CA MET A 45 8.29 -3.64 -3.11
C MET A 45 6.91 -3.10 -2.68
N PHE A 46 6.76 -2.69 -1.41
CA PHE A 46 5.51 -2.11 -0.92
C PHE A 46 5.23 -0.73 -1.54
N LYS A 47 6.27 0.07 -1.79
CA LYS A 47 6.13 1.38 -2.48
C LYS A 47 5.65 1.21 -3.92
N TYR A 48 6.23 0.28 -4.67
CA TYR A 48 5.76 -0.06 -6.02
C TYR A 48 4.34 -0.62 -6.03
N GLU A 49 3.93 -1.38 -5.01
CA GLU A 49 2.55 -1.84 -4.88
C GLU A 49 1.56 -0.66 -4.82
N VAL A 50 1.85 0.33 -3.98
CA VAL A 50 1.02 1.54 -3.83
C VAL A 50 0.96 2.30 -5.17
N VAL A 51 2.11 2.50 -5.81
CA VAL A 51 2.19 3.21 -7.10
C VAL A 51 1.45 2.46 -8.20
N LEU A 52 1.59 1.14 -8.31
CA LEU A 52 0.90 0.35 -9.34
C LEU A 52 -0.62 0.46 -9.21
N ASN A 53 -1.12 0.28 -7.98
CA ASN A 53 -2.55 0.40 -7.69
C ASN A 53 -3.06 1.82 -8.02
N SER A 54 -2.23 2.83 -7.77
CA SER A 54 -2.52 4.21 -8.15
C SER A 54 -2.54 4.41 -9.68
N ILE A 55 -1.64 3.78 -10.43
CA ILE A 55 -1.63 3.83 -11.91
C ILE A 55 -2.88 3.15 -12.47
N PHE A 56 -3.23 1.97 -11.96
CA PHE A 56 -4.43 1.26 -12.40
C PHE A 56 -5.71 2.07 -12.18
N ASN A 57 -5.84 2.71 -11.02
CA ASN A 57 -6.97 3.62 -10.78
C ASN A 57 -7.01 4.78 -11.79
N LYS A 58 -5.87 5.44 -12.03
CA LYS A 58 -5.78 6.52 -13.01
C LYS A 58 -6.20 6.06 -14.40
N ASN A 59 -5.63 4.95 -14.88
CA ASN A 59 -5.89 4.40 -16.19
C ASN A 59 -7.37 4.04 -16.35
N LYS A 60 -7.97 3.40 -15.34
CA LYS A 60 -9.39 3.06 -15.33
C LYS A 60 -10.28 4.30 -15.44
N ILE A 61 -10.00 5.35 -14.67
CA ILE A 61 -10.77 6.60 -14.74
C ILE A 61 -10.62 7.27 -16.11
N GLU A 62 -9.40 7.31 -16.65
CA GLU A 62 -9.14 7.89 -17.97
C GLU A 62 -9.79 7.11 -19.12
N GLU A 63 -9.85 5.78 -19.04
CA GLU A 63 -10.55 4.93 -20.00
C GLU A 63 -12.05 5.20 -20.00
N GLU A 64 -12.68 5.25 -18.81
CA GLU A 64 -14.10 5.54 -18.68
C GLU A 64 -14.44 6.96 -19.14
N TYR A 65 -13.54 7.91 -18.90
CA TYR A 65 -13.64 9.26 -19.47
C TYR A 65 -13.60 9.25 -21.00
N LYS A 66 -12.64 8.54 -21.61
CA LYS A 66 -12.53 8.42 -23.07
C LYS A 66 -13.79 7.75 -23.65
N ARG A 67 -14.28 6.71 -23.00
CA ARG A 67 -15.51 6.01 -23.38
C ARG A 67 -16.72 6.93 -23.33
N PHE A 68 -16.90 7.66 -22.23
CA PHE A 68 -17.96 8.65 -22.10
C PHE A 68 -17.89 9.71 -23.21
N ALA A 69 -16.70 10.27 -23.46
CA ALA A 69 -16.51 11.28 -24.50
C ALA A 69 -16.82 10.77 -25.92
N TYR A 70 -16.52 9.49 -26.19
CA TYR A 70 -16.84 8.83 -27.46
C TYR A 70 -18.34 8.53 -27.59
N GLU A 71 -18.95 7.91 -26.57
CA GLU A 71 -20.37 7.52 -26.59
C GLU A 71 -21.32 8.73 -26.62
N THR A 72 -20.88 9.87 -26.07
CA THR A 72 -21.68 11.10 -26.03
C THR A 72 -21.32 12.10 -27.12
N GLN A 73 -20.42 11.77 -28.05
CA GLN A 73 -19.86 12.70 -29.03
C GLN A 73 -20.92 13.52 -29.80
N ASP A 74 -22.04 12.90 -30.19
CA ASP A 74 -23.11 13.55 -30.95
C ASP A 74 -24.07 14.38 -30.08
N ALA A 75 -24.26 13.97 -28.82
CA ALA A 75 -25.22 14.56 -27.88
C ALA A 75 -24.58 15.63 -26.96
N ILE A 76 -23.28 15.51 -26.67
CA ILE A 76 -22.56 16.35 -25.73
C ILE A 76 -22.53 17.81 -26.19
N GLN A 77 -22.63 18.08 -27.49
CA GLN A 77 -22.72 19.45 -28.00
C GLN A 77 -24.02 20.18 -27.62
N TYR A 78 -25.08 19.45 -27.29
CA TYR A 78 -26.39 20.01 -26.92
C TYR A 78 -26.62 20.09 -25.41
N LEU A 79 -25.76 19.45 -24.61
CA LEU A 79 -25.85 19.47 -23.16
C LEU A 79 -25.11 20.68 -22.57
N ASN A 80 -25.66 21.23 -21.49
CA ASN A 80 -24.96 22.23 -20.69
C ASN A 80 -23.91 21.56 -19.76
N TYR A 81 -23.12 22.38 -19.08
CA TYR A 81 -22.06 21.89 -18.19
C TYR A 81 -22.60 21.00 -17.05
N GLU A 82 -23.70 21.40 -16.41
CA GLU A 82 -24.26 20.68 -15.26
C GLU A 82 -24.79 19.31 -15.67
N GLU A 83 -25.42 19.21 -16.84
CA GLU A 83 -25.91 17.95 -17.39
C GLU A 83 -24.77 16.98 -17.66
N LYS A 84 -23.69 17.46 -18.30
CA LYS A 84 -22.48 16.65 -18.54
C LYS A 84 -21.84 16.19 -17.24
N GLN A 85 -21.71 17.10 -16.26
CA GLN A 85 -21.15 16.76 -14.95
C GLN A 85 -22.01 15.71 -14.24
N LYS A 86 -23.34 15.83 -14.28
CA LYS A 86 -24.25 14.82 -13.68
C LYS A 86 -24.11 13.45 -14.34
N MET A 87 -24.04 13.40 -15.67
CA MET A 87 -23.84 12.14 -16.39
C MET A 87 -22.50 11.49 -16.05
N PHE A 88 -21.42 12.29 -16.08
CA PHE A 88 -20.09 11.78 -15.72
C PHE A 88 -20.03 11.33 -14.26
N ASN A 89 -20.64 12.07 -13.33
CA ASN A 89 -20.71 11.68 -11.92
C ASN A 89 -21.42 10.33 -11.72
N SER A 90 -22.47 10.05 -12.51
CA SER A 90 -23.15 8.75 -12.45
C SER A 90 -22.19 7.61 -12.83
N ILE A 91 -21.46 7.75 -13.93
CA ILE A 91 -20.48 6.76 -14.38
C ILE A 91 -19.36 6.62 -13.35
N LEU A 92 -18.81 7.74 -12.90
CA LEU A 92 -17.73 7.77 -11.92
C LEU A 92 -18.16 7.09 -10.63
N SER A 93 -19.40 7.27 -10.18
CA SER A 93 -19.91 6.61 -8.96
C SER A 93 -19.87 5.09 -9.03
N ASP A 94 -20.05 4.50 -10.21
CA ASP A 94 -19.94 3.06 -10.42
C ASP A 94 -18.47 2.62 -10.47
N VAL A 95 -17.63 3.39 -11.18
CA VAL A 95 -16.18 3.14 -11.25
C VAL A 95 -15.55 3.17 -9.85
N LEU A 96 -15.92 4.16 -9.03
CA LEU A 96 -15.38 4.31 -7.66
C LEU A 96 -15.63 3.10 -6.76
N LYS A 97 -16.67 2.30 -7.01
CA LYS A 97 -16.95 1.08 -6.24
C LYS A 97 -15.92 -0.03 -6.52
N GLU A 98 -15.26 0.03 -7.67
CA GLU A 98 -14.27 -0.95 -8.12
C GLU A 98 -12.82 -0.52 -7.79
N LEU A 99 -12.60 0.77 -7.54
CA LEU A 99 -11.27 1.32 -7.30
C LEU A 99 -10.80 1.07 -5.87
N LYS A 100 -9.47 0.98 -5.72
CA LYS A 100 -8.83 1.09 -4.40
C LYS A 100 -8.92 2.54 -3.94
N LEU A 101 -9.43 2.77 -2.73
CA LEU A 101 -9.63 4.13 -2.21
C LEU A 101 -9.01 4.26 -0.82
N MET A 102 -8.65 5.48 -0.47
CA MET A 102 -8.35 5.85 0.91
C MET A 102 -8.93 7.22 1.24
N LYS A 103 -9.17 7.46 2.53
CA LYS A 103 -9.52 8.78 3.05
C LYS A 103 -8.26 9.42 3.62
N HIS A 104 -8.00 10.66 3.25
CA HIS A 104 -6.95 11.49 3.85
C HIS A 104 -7.56 12.85 4.17
N GLU A 105 -7.53 13.23 5.45
CA GLU A 105 -8.32 14.37 5.97
C GLU A 105 -9.79 14.25 5.53
N ASP A 106 -10.35 15.25 4.85
CA ASP A 106 -11.72 15.24 4.32
C ASP A 106 -11.81 14.85 2.84
N GLN A 107 -10.71 14.33 2.26
CA GLN A 107 -10.63 14.00 0.83
C GLN A 107 -10.57 12.50 0.58
N ILE A 108 -11.13 12.10 -0.57
CA ILE A 108 -10.99 10.74 -1.11
C ILE A 108 -9.80 10.75 -2.06
N ILE A 109 -8.83 9.88 -1.80
CA ILE A 109 -7.64 9.70 -2.61
C ILE A 109 -7.76 8.40 -3.39
N MET A 110 -7.71 8.52 -4.72
CA MET A 110 -7.80 7.44 -5.71
C MET A 110 -6.46 7.21 -6.41
N ILE A 111 -5.65 8.25 -6.51
CA ILE A 111 -4.38 8.28 -7.23
C ILE A 111 -3.33 8.86 -6.28
N PRO A 112 -2.84 8.07 -5.30
CA PRO A 112 -1.90 8.56 -4.30
C PRO A 112 -0.51 8.94 -4.84
N HIS A 113 -0.16 8.64 -6.10
CA HIS A 113 1.06 9.23 -6.70
C HIS A 113 0.86 10.67 -7.21
N LEU A 114 -0.33 11.24 -7.05
CA LEU A 114 -0.65 12.63 -7.42
C LEU A 114 -1.11 13.41 -6.19
N GLU A 115 -1.07 14.74 -6.26
CA GLU A 115 -1.50 15.61 -5.17
C GLU A 115 -2.99 15.47 -4.81
N PRO A 116 -3.36 15.76 -3.55
CA PRO A 116 -4.75 15.62 -3.10
C PRO A 116 -5.73 16.45 -3.96
N PHE A 117 -5.36 17.66 -4.36
CA PHE A 117 -6.22 18.50 -5.19
C PHE A 117 -6.47 17.92 -6.59
N ILE A 118 -5.57 17.07 -7.12
CA ILE A 118 -5.81 16.41 -8.40
C ILE A 118 -6.92 15.36 -8.23
N ASN A 119 -6.87 14.59 -7.16
CA ASN A 119 -7.92 13.61 -6.83
C ASN A 119 -9.29 14.29 -6.70
N GLU A 120 -9.35 15.41 -5.98
CA GLU A 120 -10.58 16.20 -5.85
C GLU A 120 -11.11 16.66 -7.22
N LYS A 121 -10.21 17.12 -8.08
CA LYS A 121 -10.54 17.60 -9.43
C LYS A 121 -11.12 16.50 -10.32
N TYR A 122 -10.55 15.28 -10.28
CA TYR A 122 -11.08 14.12 -10.99
C TYR A 122 -12.52 13.77 -10.54
N LEU A 123 -12.85 14.01 -9.26
CA LEU A 123 -14.21 13.80 -8.72
C LEU A 123 -15.20 14.91 -9.07
N LYS A 124 -14.75 16.16 -9.13
CA LYS A 124 -15.65 17.34 -9.16
C LYS A 124 -15.76 18.04 -10.50
N ASN A 125 -14.83 17.82 -11.43
CA ASN A 125 -14.75 18.60 -12.67
C ASN A 125 -14.40 17.72 -13.88
N TYR A 126 -15.43 17.29 -14.61
CA TYR A 126 -15.25 16.47 -15.82
C TYR A 126 -14.43 17.20 -16.90
N MET A 127 -14.61 18.53 -17.05
CA MET A 127 -13.93 19.29 -18.10
C MET A 127 -12.43 19.39 -17.88
N LEU A 128 -11.97 19.30 -16.64
CA LEU A 128 -10.55 19.40 -16.35
C LEU A 128 -9.74 18.33 -17.09
N MET A 129 -10.32 17.13 -17.26
CA MET A 129 -9.74 16.03 -18.03
C MET A 129 -9.53 16.38 -19.52
N THR A 130 -10.18 17.41 -20.05
CA THR A 130 -9.97 17.91 -21.42
C THR A 130 -8.91 18.99 -21.52
N LEU A 131 -8.62 19.71 -20.43
CA LEU A 131 -7.77 20.88 -20.48
C LEU A 131 -6.32 20.48 -20.75
N LYS A 132 -5.75 21.01 -21.84
CA LYS A 132 -4.36 20.76 -22.23
C LYS A 132 -3.37 21.04 -21.11
N GLN A 133 -3.58 22.11 -20.35
CA GLN A 133 -2.72 22.49 -19.22
C GLN A 133 -2.77 21.45 -18.10
N HIS A 134 -3.93 20.88 -17.81
CA HIS A 134 -4.05 19.82 -16.81
C HIS A 134 -3.36 18.54 -17.26
N LYS A 135 -3.57 18.13 -18.52
CA LYS A 135 -2.87 16.97 -19.11
C LYS A 135 -1.36 17.15 -19.07
N LEU A 136 -0.88 18.36 -19.39
CA LEU A 136 0.55 18.68 -19.31
C LEU A 136 1.06 18.59 -17.88
N TYR A 137 0.32 19.17 -16.92
CA TYR A 137 0.65 19.11 -15.50
C TYR A 137 0.80 17.66 -15.01
N VAL A 138 -0.20 16.80 -15.25
CA VAL A 138 -0.17 15.40 -14.82
C VAL A 138 0.98 14.64 -15.50
N LYS A 139 1.26 14.95 -16.78
CA LYS A 139 2.34 14.33 -17.54
C LYS A 139 3.73 14.74 -17.04
N GLU A 140 3.92 15.99 -16.67
CA GLU A 140 5.20 16.53 -16.18
C GLU A 140 5.38 16.36 -14.66
N TYR A 141 4.32 15.96 -13.96
CA TYR A 141 4.37 15.73 -12.52
C TYR A 141 5.45 14.67 -12.18
N PRO A 142 6.28 14.89 -11.15
CA PRO A 142 7.36 13.97 -10.80
C PRO A 142 6.89 12.52 -10.65
N ARG A 143 7.77 11.58 -10.99
CA ARG A 143 7.51 10.14 -10.94
C ARG A 143 8.49 9.49 -9.98
N ASP A 144 8.11 9.48 -8.71
CA ASP A 144 8.89 8.92 -7.62
C ASP A 144 8.01 8.02 -6.75
N ILE A 145 8.52 6.85 -6.40
CA ILE A 145 7.83 5.89 -5.52
C ILE A 145 7.73 6.38 -4.07
N GLU A 146 8.54 7.37 -3.69
CA GLU A 146 8.48 8.03 -2.39
C GLU A 146 7.33 9.04 -2.27
N GLN A 147 6.85 9.53 -3.40
CA GLN A 147 5.92 10.64 -3.44
C GLN A 147 4.58 10.39 -2.73
N PRO A 148 3.93 9.21 -2.82
CA PRO A 148 2.73 8.92 -2.04
C PRO A 148 2.93 9.12 -0.53
N TYR A 149 4.13 8.79 -0.03
CA TYR A 149 4.44 8.87 1.39
C TYR A 149 4.72 10.32 1.81
N GLN A 150 5.39 11.09 0.96
CA GLN A 150 5.59 12.53 1.19
C GLN A 150 4.27 13.32 1.20
N LEU A 151 3.31 12.92 0.37
CA LEU A 151 2.02 13.59 0.26
C LEU A 151 1.04 13.19 1.36
N TYR A 152 1.04 11.91 1.75
CA TYR A 152 -0.05 11.36 2.56
C TYR A 152 0.42 10.68 3.85
N GLY A 153 1.73 10.50 4.05
CA GLY A 153 2.31 9.74 5.15
C GLY A 153 2.04 8.24 5.06
N LEU A 154 2.21 7.53 6.17
CA LEU A 154 2.10 6.06 6.22
C LEU A 154 0.67 5.53 6.07
N ILE A 155 -0.35 6.39 6.07
CA ILE A 155 -1.75 5.95 5.85
C ILE A 155 -1.93 5.19 4.53
N VAL A 156 -1.09 5.46 3.53
CA VAL A 156 -1.08 4.73 2.26
C VAL A 156 -0.83 3.23 2.46
N LEU A 157 -0.02 2.84 3.45
CA LEU A 157 0.27 1.43 3.77
C LEU A 157 -0.87 0.76 4.54
N ARG A 158 -1.72 1.53 5.23
CA ARG A 158 -2.92 1.01 5.92
C ARG A 158 -4.14 0.88 5.00
N SER A 159 -4.02 1.41 3.79
CA SER A 159 -5.13 1.51 2.84
C SER A 159 -5.25 0.29 1.93
N ALA A 160 -6.28 0.29 1.07
CA ALA A 160 -6.44 -0.71 0.03
C ALA A 160 -5.30 -0.71 -1.03
N PHE A 161 -4.44 0.30 -1.03
CA PHE A 161 -3.30 0.41 -1.96
C PHE A 161 -2.11 -0.48 -1.56
N SER A 162 -2.09 -1.04 -0.35
CA SER A 162 -1.02 -1.93 0.11
C SER A 162 -1.57 -3.25 0.66
N SER A 163 -0.77 -4.30 0.49
CA SER A 163 -0.99 -5.61 1.09
C SER A 163 -0.63 -5.67 2.57
N LEU A 164 0.13 -4.68 3.07
CA LEU A 164 0.50 -4.57 4.48
C LEU A 164 -0.73 -4.42 5.37
N LYS A 165 -0.66 -5.03 6.56
CA LYS A 165 -1.72 -4.96 7.57
C LYS A 165 -1.22 -4.17 8.76
N GLY A 166 -1.84 -3.03 9.05
CA GLY A 166 -1.55 -2.26 10.27
C GLY A 166 -1.89 -3.08 11.52
N ILE A 167 -0.92 -3.23 12.41
CA ILE A 167 -1.04 -4.06 13.63
C ILE A 167 -0.82 -3.29 14.93
N ALA A 168 0.00 -2.25 14.92
CA ALA A 168 0.24 -1.41 16.10
C ALA A 168 0.84 -0.06 15.67
N GLU A 169 0.88 0.88 16.61
CA GLU A 169 1.59 2.15 16.48
C GLU A 169 2.04 2.63 17.86
N ASP A 170 3.14 3.37 17.89
CA ASP A 170 3.57 4.16 19.04
C ASP A 170 3.80 5.62 18.62
N GLU A 171 4.46 6.41 19.46
CA GLU A 171 4.74 7.83 19.18
C GLU A 171 5.54 8.03 17.88
N ASN A 172 6.52 7.17 17.60
CA ASN A 172 7.50 7.34 16.52
C ASN A 172 7.32 6.37 15.37
N TYR A 173 6.70 5.21 15.61
CA TYR A 173 6.67 4.10 14.66
C TYR A 173 5.26 3.59 14.38
N GLU A 174 5.10 3.08 13.17
CA GLU A 174 3.97 2.25 12.78
C GLU A 174 4.46 0.83 12.45
N TYR A 175 3.65 -0.15 12.83
CA TYR A 175 3.98 -1.55 12.72
C TYR A 175 3.01 -2.22 11.75
N TYR A 176 3.58 -2.95 10.80
CA TYR A 176 2.85 -3.61 9.73
C TYR A 176 3.20 -5.07 9.65
N TYR A 177 2.21 -5.92 9.43
CA TYR A 177 2.39 -7.34 9.14
C TYR A 177 2.19 -7.63 7.65
N TYR A 178 3.06 -8.46 7.07
CA TYR A 178 2.89 -9.00 5.72
C TYR A 178 2.82 -10.52 5.77
N ASP A 179 1.71 -11.06 5.27
CA ASP A 179 1.39 -12.47 5.46
C ASP A 179 2.26 -13.43 4.65
N GLU A 180 2.62 -13.10 3.41
CA GLU A 180 3.42 -14.02 2.59
C GLU A 180 4.84 -14.21 3.14
N LEU A 181 5.38 -13.21 3.84
CA LEU A 181 6.71 -13.28 4.45
C LEU A 181 6.68 -13.59 5.95
N LYS A 182 5.49 -13.64 6.57
CA LYS A 182 5.30 -13.86 8.02
C LYS A 182 6.17 -12.92 8.87
N LYS A 183 6.28 -11.67 8.43
CA LYS A 183 7.17 -10.64 9.00
C LYS A 183 6.38 -9.43 9.48
N ILE A 184 6.91 -8.82 10.52
CA ILE A 184 6.55 -7.48 10.97
C ILE A 184 7.59 -6.49 10.45
N TYR A 185 7.12 -5.32 10.02
CA TYR A 185 7.88 -4.20 9.49
C TYR A 185 7.61 -2.97 10.34
N LEU A 186 8.66 -2.23 10.66
CA LEU A 186 8.63 -0.99 11.41
C LEU A 186 8.91 0.15 10.46
N PHE A 187 8.00 1.11 10.40
CA PHE A 187 8.14 2.32 9.63
C PHE A 187 8.19 3.52 10.56
N ASP A 188 9.11 4.43 10.27
CA ASP A 188 9.28 5.70 10.99
C ASP A 188 8.23 6.71 10.53
N LYS A 189 7.54 7.35 11.47
CA LYS A 189 6.47 8.32 11.19
C LYS A 189 6.97 9.66 10.67
N GLU A 190 8.24 9.99 10.85
CA GLU A 190 8.83 11.25 10.37
C GLU A 190 9.43 11.10 8.97
N THR A 191 10.19 10.02 8.76
CA THR A 191 10.92 9.78 7.51
C THR A 191 10.16 8.91 6.52
N TYR A 192 9.10 8.23 6.96
CA TYR A 192 8.31 7.27 6.19
C TYR A 192 9.07 6.06 5.66
N HIS A 193 10.29 5.84 6.15
CA HIS A 193 11.15 4.75 5.75
C HIS A 193 11.07 3.56 6.71
N MET A 194 11.33 2.37 6.17
CA MET A 194 11.41 1.16 6.97
C MET A 194 12.69 1.18 7.80
N VAL A 195 12.53 1.12 9.13
CA VAL A 195 13.67 1.12 10.08
C VAL A 195 14.13 -0.29 10.39
N ASP A 196 13.17 -1.21 10.56
CA ASP A 196 13.49 -2.60 10.80
C ASP A 196 12.37 -3.57 10.36
N CYS A 197 12.70 -4.85 10.24
CA CYS A 197 11.73 -5.92 10.05
C CYS A 197 12.19 -7.21 10.73
N PHE A 198 11.26 -8.08 11.12
CA PHE A 198 11.60 -9.37 11.70
C PHE A 198 10.49 -10.41 11.50
N PRO A 199 10.85 -11.70 11.33
CA PRO A 199 9.86 -12.77 11.28
C PRO A 199 9.24 -13.02 12.66
N ILE A 200 7.96 -13.39 12.68
CA ILE A 200 7.24 -13.75 13.91
C ILE A 200 7.05 -15.25 14.10
N VAL A 201 7.35 -16.04 13.06
CA VAL A 201 7.32 -17.49 13.12
C VAL A 201 8.72 -18.08 12.96
N ASP A 202 8.89 -19.32 13.42
CA ASP A 202 10.11 -20.07 13.15
C ASP A 202 10.01 -20.99 11.92
N LYS A 203 11.14 -21.58 11.54
CA LYS A 203 11.24 -22.45 10.36
C LYS A 203 10.44 -23.77 10.44
N TYR A 204 9.93 -24.11 11.62
CA TYR A 204 9.12 -25.31 11.86
C TYR A 204 7.62 -25.02 11.81
N PHE A 205 7.23 -23.74 11.72
CA PHE A 205 5.85 -23.33 11.63
C PHE A 205 5.18 -23.88 10.36
N GLN A 206 4.02 -24.50 10.55
CA GLN A 206 3.16 -25.06 9.50
C GLN A 206 1.71 -24.68 9.83
N GLY A 207 1.34 -23.45 9.53
CA GLY A 207 0.02 -22.94 9.87
C GLY A 207 -0.31 -21.61 9.22
N ASN A 208 -1.50 -21.12 9.53
CA ASN A 208 -1.92 -19.77 9.20
C ASN A 208 -1.77 -18.89 10.43
N ILE A 209 -1.52 -17.60 10.19
CA ILE A 209 -1.42 -16.59 11.23
C ILE A 209 -2.75 -15.84 11.28
N ASN A 210 -3.30 -15.68 12.47
CA ASN A 210 -4.45 -14.82 12.70
C ASN A 210 -3.95 -13.40 12.98
N LEU A 211 -4.51 -12.41 12.28
CA LEU A 211 -4.07 -11.02 12.41
C LEU A 211 -4.33 -10.47 13.82
N GLU A 212 -5.41 -10.88 14.48
CA GLU A 212 -5.70 -10.41 15.85
C GLU A 212 -4.66 -10.91 16.85
N ASP A 213 -4.19 -12.15 16.72
CA ASP A 213 -3.10 -12.69 17.54
C ASP A 213 -1.82 -11.86 17.35
N VAL A 214 -1.52 -11.44 16.11
CA VAL A 214 -0.36 -10.59 15.82
C VAL A 214 -0.49 -9.23 16.50
N ARG A 215 -1.69 -8.64 16.51
CA ARG A 215 -1.96 -7.37 17.21
C ARG A 215 -1.79 -7.54 18.72
N GLU A 216 -2.30 -8.63 19.28
CA GLU A 216 -2.18 -8.94 20.70
C GLU A 216 -0.70 -9.11 21.10
N VAL A 217 0.07 -9.90 20.34
CA VAL A 217 1.51 -10.08 20.57
C VAL A 217 2.25 -8.74 20.56
N MET A 218 1.88 -7.84 19.65
CA MET A 218 2.52 -6.52 19.56
C MET A 218 2.33 -5.63 20.79
N THR A 219 1.30 -5.86 21.61
CA THR A 219 1.15 -5.13 22.89
C THR A 219 2.32 -5.38 23.86
N TYR A 220 3.02 -6.50 23.69
CA TYR A 220 4.18 -6.88 24.49
C TYR A 220 5.52 -6.52 23.85
N TYR A 221 5.54 -5.75 22.77
CA TYR A 221 6.76 -5.48 21.98
C TYR A 221 7.94 -4.93 22.82
N HIS A 222 7.64 -4.07 23.80
CA HIS A 222 8.64 -3.52 24.73
C HIS A 222 8.97 -4.43 25.92
N GLN A 223 8.38 -5.62 25.99
CA GLN A 223 8.59 -6.64 27.02
C GLN A 223 9.13 -7.93 26.39
N PRO A 224 10.45 -8.01 26.11
CA PRO A 224 11.04 -9.08 25.30
C PRO A 224 10.73 -10.52 25.72
N GLN A 225 10.59 -10.77 27.02
CA GLN A 225 10.28 -12.12 27.52
C GLN A 225 8.82 -12.46 27.24
N GLN A 226 7.90 -11.60 27.67
CA GLN A 226 6.46 -11.75 27.44
C GLN A 226 6.12 -11.88 25.95
N PHE A 227 6.73 -11.05 25.10
CA PHE A 227 6.54 -11.12 23.64
C PHE A 227 6.87 -12.51 23.08
N ILE A 228 7.98 -13.10 23.54
CA ILE A 228 8.44 -14.41 23.08
C ILE A 228 7.60 -15.54 23.68
N GLU A 229 7.11 -15.38 24.91
CA GLU A 229 6.18 -16.32 25.53
C GLU A 229 4.85 -16.36 24.77
N GLN A 230 4.30 -15.20 24.40
CA GLN A 230 3.05 -15.13 23.62
C GLN A 230 3.19 -15.78 22.24
N LEU A 231 4.30 -15.54 21.53
CA LEU A 231 4.57 -16.24 20.26
C LEU A 231 4.66 -17.76 20.45
N HIS A 232 5.12 -18.23 21.61
CA HIS A 232 5.21 -19.66 21.92
C HIS A 232 3.84 -20.25 22.24
N GLU A 233 3.02 -19.57 23.06
CA GLU A 233 1.65 -19.98 23.38
C GLU A 233 0.78 -20.12 22.12
N LEU A 234 0.96 -19.21 21.17
CA LEU A 234 0.30 -19.23 19.86
C LEU A 234 0.87 -20.26 18.88
N ASN A 235 1.91 -21.01 19.27
CA ASN A 235 2.64 -21.97 18.43
C ASN A 235 3.30 -21.35 17.18
N TYR A 236 3.56 -20.04 17.18
CA TYR A 236 4.25 -19.37 16.08
C TYR A 236 5.75 -19.68 16.11
N ILE A 237 6.29 -19.90 17.31
CA ILE A 237 7.63 -20.46 17.52
C ILE A 237 7.54 -21.80 18.26
N SER A 238 8.34 -22.77 17.84
CA SER A 238 8.43 -24.09 18.46
C SER A 238 9.12 -24.04 19.83
N ASP A 239 8.83 -25.01 20.70
CA ASP A 239 9.51 -25.23 22.00
C ASP A 239 11.04 -25.12 21.90
N LYS A 240 11.59 -25.68 20.82
CA LYS A 240 13.04 -25.73 20.58
C LYS A 240 13.61 -24.34 20.36
N ILE A 241 12.91 -23.48 19.62
CA ILE A 241 13.34 -22.11 19.35
C ILE A 241 13.04 -21.22 20.54
N HIS A 242 11.86 -21.35 21.15
CA HIS A 242 11.49 -20.65 22.38
C HIS A 242 12.57 -20.80 23.47
N LYS A 243 12.95 -22.04 23.82
CA LYS A 243 14.01 -22.32 24.82
C LYS A 243 15.36 -21.67 24.46
N LYS A 244 15.71 -21.61 23.16
CA LYS A 244 16.96 -20.97 22.70
C LYS A 244 16.92 -19.46 22.84
N ILE A 245 15.77 -18.84 22.56
CA ILE A 245 15.60 -17.39 22.65
C ILE A 245 15.59 -16.97 24.11
N ILE A 246 14.76 -17.59 24.96
CA ILE A 246 14.68 -17.27 26.39
C ILE A 246 16.04 -17.40 27.09
N LYS A 247 16.81 -18.45 26.80
CA LYS A 247 18.17 -18.63 27.36
C LYS A 247 19.11 -17.46 27.05
N LYS A 248 18.88 -16.74 25.94
CA LYS A 248 19.70 -15.61 25.49
C LYS A 248 19.11 -14.24 25.85
N LEU A 249 17.87 -14.21 26.34
CA LEU A 249 17.23 -13.01 26.85
C LEU A 249 17.46 -12.81 28.36
N LYS A 250 17.84 -13.86 29.07
CA LYS A 250 18.44 -13.81 30.41
C LYS A 250 19.87 -13.31 30.33
#